data_AF-A0A6M0IJI2-F1
#
_entry.id   AF-A0A6M0IJI2-F1
#
_cell.length_a   1.000
_cell.length_b   1.000
_cell.length_c   1.000
_cell.angle_alpha   90.00
_cell.angle_beta   90.00
_cell.angle_gamma   90.00
#
_symmetry.space_group_name_H-M   'P 1'
#
loop_
_entity.id
_entity.type
_entity.pdbx_description
1 polymer ?
#
loop_
_entity_poly.entity_id
_entity_poly.type
_entity_poly.pdbx_seq_one_letter_code
_entity_poly.pdbx_strand_id
1 'polypeptide(L)'
;MKQLVLLTSLLCGAFLSAQAQIDTINTSTLKLNMAAFKEGKRSYAVFFEDSTGKRLTSADIWDRTILLSTSATGQKTYEFDWQWFQKDSLIAQVTATGLVPSLAPLTHNATYAKRGTRNFVFSGNTVTIPAASRRTAKDSSFSVVMTPPAFEFPMDLEILPLLPLKKVGQAFAVAFYEPGTPKSSYYRLTVTGKEALPVGGNAKVNCWLLKIDYGQQGAYATFWISDQSREVLKMREYFRGRYRYKVKLF
;
A
#
# COMPACT_ATOMS: atom_id res chain seq x y z
N MET A 1 -7.96 59.57 -5.17
CA MET A 1 -7.53 58.79 -3.98
C MET A 1 -8.55 57.76 -3.46
N LYS A 2 -9.85 57.84 -3.79
CA LYS A 2 -10.86 56.84 -3.33
C LYS A 2 -10.96 55.56 -4.18
N GLN A 3 -10.44 55.56 -5.41
CA GLN A 3 -10.48 54.38 -6.30
C GLN A 3 -9.27 53.43 -6.15
N LEU A 4 -8.18 53.88 -5.53
CA LEU A 4 -6.98 53.05 -5.36
C LEU A 4 -7.06 52.09 -4.15
N VAL A 5 -7.96 52.37 -3.20
CA VAL A 5 -8.15 51.57 -1.98
C VAL A 5 -9.04 50.35 -2.24
N LEU A 6 -9.94 50.42 -3.24
CA LEU A 6 -10.86 49.32 -3.54
C LEU A 6 -10.19 48.15 -4.28
N LEU A 7 -9.09 48.41 -4.98
CA LEU A 7 -8.35 47.36 -5.71
C LEU A 7 -7.43 46.53 -4.80
N THR A 8 -6.98 47.09 -3.67
CA THR A 8 -6.12 46.38 -2.72
C THR A 8 -6.91 45.43 -1.83
N SER A 9 -8.18 45.73 -1.53
CA SER A 9 -9.07 44.88 -0.73
C SER A 9 -9.55 43.63 -1.48
N LEU A 10 -9.60 43.65 -2.81
CA LEU A 10 -10.01 42.49 -3.62
C LEU A 10 -8.89 41.46 -3.83
N LEU A 11 -7.61 41.84 -3.71
CA LEU A 11 -6.48 40.91 -3.85
C LEU A 11 -6.17 40.12 -2.57
N CYS A 12 -6.58 40.60 -1.39
CA CYS A 12 -6.33 39.87 -0.13
C CYS A 12 -7.34 38.74 0.16
N GLY A 13 -8.45 38.65 -0.59
CA GLY A 13 -9.47 37.60 -0.39
C GLY A 13 -9.20 36.27 -1.12
N ALA A 14 -8.20 36.21 -2.01
CA ALA A 14 -7.96 35.05 -2.86
C ALA A 14 -7.04 33.97 -2.23
N PHE A 15 -6.52 34.20 -1.02
CA PHE A 15 -5.78 33.18 -0.25
C PHE A 15 -6.70 32.40 0.68
N LEU A 16 -7.95 32.15 0.27
CA LEU A 16 -8.70 31.02 0.81
C LEU A 16 -7.87 29.78 0.48
N SER A 17 -7.16 29.30 1.50
CA SER A 17 -6.44 28.04 1.47
C SER A 17 -7.46 26.98 1.09
N ALA A 18 -7.50 26.61 -0.19
CA ALA A 18 -8.32 25.52 -0.66
C ALA A 18 -7.88 24.30 0.15
N GLN A 19 -8.64 23.97 1.19
CA GLN A 19 -8.38 22.76 1.95
C GLN A 19 -8.50 21.63 0.94
N ALA A 20 -7.37 20.98 0.67
CA ALA A 20 -7.33 19.91 -0.30
C ALA A 20 -8.35 18.86 0.16
N GLN A 21 -9.41 18.68 -0.63
CA GLN A 21 -10.41 17.64 -0.39
C GLN A 21 -9.67 16.31 -0.27
N ILE A 22 -9.83 15.65 0.88
CA ILE A 22 -9.23 14.34 1.12
C ILE A 22 -10.17 13.29 0.53
N ASP A 23 -9.71 12.58 -0.48
CA ASP A 23 -10.47 11.50 -1.09
C ASP A 23 -10.40 10.24 -0.21
N THR A 24 -11.53 9.87 0.39
CA THR A 24 -11.67 8.57 1.06
C THR A 24 -11.74 7.44 0.04
N ILE A 25 -10.87 6.45 0.19
CA ILE A 25 -10.73 5.29 -0.71
C ILE A 25 -10.68 4.02 0.13
N ASN A 26 -11.55 3.08 -0.21
CA ASN A 26 -11.64 1.74 0.36
C ASN A 26 -12.30 0.79 -0.65
N THR A 27 -12.48 -0.48 -0.25
CA THR A 27 -13.06 -1.53 -1.10
C THR A 27 -14.50 -1.24 -1.53
N SER A 28 -15.28 -0.43 -0.80
CA SER A 28 -16.65 -0.08 -1.17
C SER A 28 -16.76 1.18 -2.05
N THR A 29 -15.74 2.05 -2.07
CA THR A 29 -15.77 3.32 -2.83
C THR A 29 -15.51 3.15 -4.32
N LEU A 30 -14.84 2.06 -4.73
CA LEU A 30 -14.49 1.77 -6.13
C LEU A 30 -13.74 2.90 -6.86
N LYS A 31 -12.92 3.67 -6.13
CA LYS A 31 -12.20 4.84 -6.67
C LYS A 31 -10.81 4.53 -7.24
N LEU A 32 -10.37 3.28 -7.19
CA LEU A 32 -9.06 2.87 -7.74
C LEU A 32 -9.10 2.85 -9.27
N ASN A 33 -7.99 3.23 -9.90
CA ASN A 33 -7.78 3.07 -11.33
C ASN A 33 -7.50 1.59 -11.66
N MET A 34 -8.56 0.79 -11.76
CA MET A 34 -8.45 -0.65 -11.99
C MET A 34 -7.85 -1.02 -13.35
N ALA A 35 -7.84 -0.12 -14.34
CA ALA A 35 -7.17 -0.36 -15.62
C ALA A 35 -5.64 -0.48 -15.48
N ALA A 36 -5.06 0.04 -14.40
CA ALA A 36 -3.65 -0.11 -14.06
C ALA A 36 -3.34 -1.40 -13.29
N PHE A 37 -4.35 -2.12 -12.78
CA PHE A 37 -4.15 -3.36 -12.05
C PHE A 37 -3.94 -4.51 -13.04
N LYS A 38 -2.71 -4.99 -13.12
CA LYS A 38 -2.27 -5.99 -14.11
C LYS A 38 -1.51 -7.13 -13.45
N GLU A 39 -1.67 -8.31 -14.04
CA GLU A 39 -0.84 -9.47 -13.75
C GLU A 39 0.64 -9.15 -13.89
N GLY A 40 1.45 -9.90 -13.16
CA GLY A 40 2.89 -9.83 -13.30
C GLY A 40 3.63 -10.07 -12.00
N LYS A 41 4.91 -10.40 -12.14
CA LYS A 41 5.86 -10.56 -11.06
C LYS A 41 6.68 -9.27 -10.89
N ARG A 42 6.80 -8.80 -9.66
CA ARG A 42 7.72 -7.72 -9.26
C ARG A 42 8.62 -8.23 -8.16
N SER A 43 9.93 -8.04 -8.33
CA SER A 43 10.93 -8.40 -7.35
C SER A 43 11.52 -7.14 -6.72
N TYR A 44 11.77 -7.16 -5.42
CA TYR A 44 12.33 -6.02 -4.69
C TYR A 44 13.50 -6.47 -3.82
N ALA A 45 14.59 -5.70 -3.86
CA ALA A 45 15.61 -5.75 -2.80
C ALA A 45 15.11 -4.95 -1.59
N VAL A 46 15.11 -5.60 -0.42
CA VAL A 46 14.63 -5.02 0.84
C VAL A 46 15.75 -4.99 1.86
N PHE A 47 16.07 -3.81 2.39
CA PHE A 47 17.21 -3.63 3.30
C PHE A 47 17.01 -2.46 4.25
N PHE A 48 17.91 -2.34 5.21
CA PHE A 48 17.88 -1.29 6.23
C PHE A 48 19.10 -0.37 6.17
N GLU A 49 18.88 0.91 6.44
CA GLU A 49 19.93 1.89 6.72
C GLU A 49 19.67 2.57 8.06
N ASP A 50 20.72 3.03 8.74
CA ASP A 50 20.56 3.90 9.90
C ASP A 50 20.21 5.34 9.48
N SER A 51 20.05 6.22 10.47
CA SER A 51 19.71 7.63 10.24
C SER A 51 20.81 8.42 9.51
N THR A 52 22.04 7.91 9.48
CA THR A 52 23.19 8.51 8.78
C THR A 52 23.36 7.99 7.35
N GLY A 53 22.57 6.99 6.95
CA GLY A 53 22.63 6.37 5.62
C GLY A 53 23.54 5.15 5.53
N LYS A 54 24.10 4.67 6.65
CA LYS A 54 24.93 3.45 6.64
C LYS A 54 24.03 2.21 6.50
N ARG A 55 24.38 1.33 5.56
CA ARG A 55 23.71 0.04 5.37
C ARG A 55 23.87 -0.85 6.61
N LEU A 56 22.75 -1.35 7.13
CA LEU A 56 22.69 -2.18 8.33
C LEU A 56 22.54 -3.67 8.05
N THR A 57 22.01 -4.04 6.89
CA THR A 57 21.72 -5.43 6.53
C THR A 57 22.09 -5.74 5.09
N SER A 58 22.32 -7.02 4.79
CA SER A 58 22.16 -7.53 3.42
C SER A 58 20.74 -7.26 2.92
N ALA A 59 20.56 -7.27 1.60
CA ALA A 59 19.23 -7.21 1.01
C ALA A 59 18.56 -8.57 1.11
N ASP A 60 17.33 -8.58 1.63
CA ASP A 60 16.36 -9.64 1.39
C ASP A 60 15.74 -9.45 0.01
N ILE A 61 15.17 -10.51 -0.58
CA ILE A 61 14.45 -10.45 -1.84
C ILE A 61 12.97 -10.72 -1.59
N TRP A 62 12.12 -9.81 -2.04
CA TRP A 62 10.68 -9.97 -2.02
C TRP A 62 10.18 -10.13 -3.45
N ASP A 63 9.74 -11.34 -3.78
CA ASP A 63 9.06 -11.65 -5.03
C ASP A 63 7.55 -11.55 -4.81
N ARG A 64 6.87 -10.82 -5.69
CA ARG A 64 5.45 -10.48 -5.54
C ARG A 64 4.74 -10.66 -6.87
N THR A 65 3.78 -11.57 -6.92
CA THR A 65 3.08 -11.96 -8.14
C THR A 65 1.60 -11.65 -8.01
N ILE A 66 1.01 -11.09 -9.05
CA ILE A 66 -0.44 -10.99 -9.23
C ILE A 66 -0.85 -11.87 -10.40
N LEU A 67 -1.84 -12.72 -10.17
CA LEU A 67 -2.56 -13.48 -11.19
C LEU A 67 -4.04 -13.09 -11.16
N LEU A 68 -4.68 -13.04 -12.31
CA LEU A 68 -6.10 -12.71 -12.46
C LEU A 68 -6.83 -13.91 -13.04
N SER A 69 -8.03 -14.17 -12.53
CA SER A 69 -8.87 -15.26 -12.98
C SER A 69 -10.31 -14.80 -13.15
N THR A 70 -11.06 -15.49 -14.01
CA THR A 70 -12.49 -15.28 -14.21
C THR A 70 -13.19 -16.63 -14.08
N SER A 71 -14.16 -16.73 -13.18
CA SER A 71 -14.96 -17.94 -13.02
C SER A 71 -15.89 -18.17 -14.22
N ALA A 72 -16.45 -19.38 -14.33
CA ALA A 72 -17.49 -19.67 -15.31
C ALA A 72 -18.74 -18.78 -15.16
N THR A 73 -18.99 -18.25 -13.95
CA THR A 73 -20.08 -17.30 -13.66
C THR A 73 -19.69 -15.84 -13.90
N GLY A 74 -18.50 -15.57 -14.46
CA GLY A 74 -18.02 -14.23 -14.79
C GLY A 74 -17.42 -13.45 -13.62
N GLN A 75 -17.28 -14.07 -12.43
CA GLN A 75 -16.67 -13.41 -11.28
C GLN A 75 -15.16 -13.28 -11.50
N LYS A 76 -14.65 -12.05 -11.43
CA LYS A 76 -13.22 -11.75 -11.57
C LYS A 76 -12.54 -11.72 -10.21
N THR A 77 -11.50 -12.53 -10.06
CA THR A 77 -10.69 -12.64 -8.84
C THR A 77 -9.23 -12.40 -9.13
N TYR A 78 -8.49 -11.98 -8.11
CA TYR A 78 -7.03 -11.96 -8.13
C TYR A 78 -6.48 -12.98 -7.15
N GLU A 79 -5.28 -13.46 -7.44
CA GLU A 79 -4.39 -14.13 -6.50
C GLU A 79 -3.11 -13.30 -6.38
N PHE A 80 -2.71 -13.06 -5.14
CA PHE A 80 -1.47 -12.40 -4.77
C PHE A 80 -0.57 -13.44 -4.09
N ASP A 81 0.66 -13.60 -4.56
CA ASP A 81 1.69 -14.44 -3.94
C ASP A 81 2.92 -13.58 -3.63
N TRP A 82 3.31 -13.54 -2.36
CA TRP A 82 4.51 -12.86 -1.89
C TRP A 82 5.46 -13.84 -1.23
N GLN A 83 6.63 -14.02 -1.84
CA GLN A 83 7.72 -14.82 -1.33
C GLN A 83 8.82 -13.92 -0.78
N TRP A 84 9.25 -14.18 0.45
CA TRP A 84 10.32 -13.44 1.12
C TRP A 84 11.52 -14.36 1.33
N PHE A 85 12.56 -14.09 0.54
CA PHE A 85 13.85 -14.75 0.66
C PHE A 85 14.80 -13.91 1.50
N GLN A 86 15.49 -14.58 2.42
CA GLN A 86 16.61 -14.04 3.15
C GLN A 86 17.82 -14.93 2.89
N LYS A 87 18.88 -14.34 2.33
CA LYS A 87 20.02 -15.10 1.79
C LYS A 87 19.54 -16.09 0.73
N ASP A 88 19.75 -17.38 0.95
CA ASP A 88 19.38 -18.50 0.07
C ASP A 88 18.07 -19.20 0.49
N SER A 89 17.39 -18.70 1.53
CA SER A 89 16.28 -19.40 2.17
C SER A 89 14.97 -18.62 2.06
N LEU A 90 13.89 -19.31 1.67
CA LEU A 90 12.52 -18.79 1.78
C LEU A 90 12.11 -18.74 3.24
N ILE A 91 11.94 -17.54 3.80
CA ILE A 91 11.61 -17.35 5.23
C ILE A 91 10.16 -16.97 5.47
N ALA A 92 9.45 -16.51 4.44
CA ALA A 92 8.01 -16.36 4.48
C ALA A 92 7.37 -16.50 3.10
N GLN A 93 6.14 -16.98 3.06
CA GLN A 93 5.26 -16.92 1.90
C GLN A 93 3.88 -16.45 2.34
N VAL A 94 3.30 -15.51 1.61
CA VAL A 94 1.95 -14.99 1.82
C VAL A 94 1.17 -15.13 0.54
N THR A 95 0.05 -15.85 0.57
CA THR A 95 -0.92 -15.89 -0.52
C THR A 95 -2.23 -15.24 -0.08
N ALA A 96 -2.81 -14.41 -0.94
CA ALA A 96 -4.09 -13.78 -0.69
C ALA A 96 -4.95 -13.79 -1.96
N THR A 97 -6.26 -13.90 -1.80
CA THR A 97 -7.19 -13.77 -2.93
C THR A 97 -8.20 -12.66 -2.67
N GLY A 98 -8.78 -12.11 -3.73
CA GLY A 98 -9.80 -11.07 -3.60
C GLY A 98 -10.55 -10.81 -4.90
N LEU A 99 -11.55 -9.94 -4.81
CA LEU A 99 -12.37 -9.52 -5.95
C LEU A 99 -11.66 -8.42 -6.75
N VAL A 100 -11.57 -8.55 -8.08
CA VAL A 100 -10.89 -7.54 -8.91
C VAL A 100 -11.59 -6.17 -8.89
N PRO A 101 -12.93 -6.04 -9.02
CA PRO A 101 -13.55 -4.72 -9.15
C PRO A 101 -13.31 -3.79 -7.95
N SER A 102 -13.17 -4.36 -6.75
CA SER A 102 -13.09 -3.64 -5.48
C SER A 102 -11.79 -3.85 -4.72
N LEU A 103 -10.97 -4.82 -5.14
CA LEU A 103 -9.88 -5.38 -4.34
C LEU A 103 -10.29 -5.80 -2.92
N ALA A 104 -11.56 -6.21 -2.74
CA ALA A 104 -12.03 -6.74 -1.47
C ALA A 104 -11.38 -8.11 -1.22
N PRO A 105 -10.71 -8.30 -0.07
CA PRO A 105 -10.05 -9.56 0.25
C PRO A 105 -11.08 -10.68 0.46
N LEU A 106 -10.68 -11.91 0.10
CA LEU A 106 -11.45 -13.14 0.28
C LEU A 106 -10.69 -14.11 1.20
N THR A 107 -9.39 -14.28 0.98
CA THR A 107 -8.54 -15.14 1.81
C THR A 107 -7.15 -14.53 2.02
N HIS A 108 -6.52 -14.86 3.14
CA HIS A 108 -5.11 -14.60 3.44
C HIS A 108 -4.51 -15.84 4.08
N ASN A 109 -3.38 -16.31 3.56
CA ASN A 109 -2.61 -17.41 4.13
C ASN A 109 -1.14 -17.01 4.16
N ALA A 110 -0.56 -16.96 5.35
CA ALA A 110 0.84 -16.63 5.52
C ALA A 110 1.56 -17.72 6.30
N THR A 111 2.71 -18.15 5.80
CA THR A 111 3.61 -19.06 6.50
C THR A 111 4.94 -18.36 6.72
N TYR A 112 5.34 -18.23 8.00
CA TYR A 112 6.61 -17.62 8.39
C TYR A 112 7.48 -18.65 9.12
N ALA A 113 8.74 -18.79 8.74
CA ALA A 113 9.67 -19.77 9.33
C ALA A 113 9.73 -19.70 10.87
N LYS A 114 9.65 -18.49 11.45
CA LYS A 114 9.74 -18.27 12.91
C LYS A 114 8.41 -17.97 13.61
N ARG A 115 7.33 -17.71 12.87
CA ARG A 115 6.02 -17.34 13.45
C ARG A 115 4.93 -18.37 13.19
N GLY A 116 5.21 -19.37 12.37
CA GLY A 116 4.26 -20.38 11.92
C GLY A 116 3.26 -19.82 10.91
N THR A 117 2.14 -20.51 10.77
CA THR A 117 1.09 -20.20 9.80
C THR A 117 0.04 -19.26 10.40
N ARG A 118 -0.51 -18.35 9.58
CA ARG A 118 -1.59 -17.41 9.89
C ARG A 118 -2.56 -17.39 8.72
N ASN A 119 -3.77 -17.90 8.93
CA ASN A 119 -4.78 -18.00 7.89
C ASN A 119 -6.03 -17.26 8.31
N PHE A 120 -6.59 -16.48 7.39
CA PHE A 120 -7.82 -15.73 7.59
C PHE A 120 -8.73 -15.85 6.37
N VAL A 121 -10.03 -15.85 6.63
CA VAL A 121 -11.07 -15.78 5.62
C VAL A 121 -11.91 -14.53 5.83
N PHE A 122 -12.29 -13.90 4.73
CA PHE A 122 -13.06 -12.66 4.69
C PHE A 122 -14.44 -12.97 4.15
N SER A 123 -15.46 -12.74 4.97
CA SER A 123 -16.87 -12.88 4.59
C SER A 123 -17.51 -11.50 4.66
N GLY A 124 -17.52 -10.81 3.52
CA GLY A 124 -17.81 -9.38 3.47
C GLY A 124 -16.76 -8.60 4.27
N ASN A 125 -17.19 -7.84 5.27
CA ASN A 125 -16.29 -7.09 6.14
C ASN A 125 -15.83 -7.88 7.38
N THR A 126 -16.29 -9.10 7.57
CA THR A 126 -15.95 -9.90 8.77
C THR A 126 -14.78 -10.83 8.47
N VAL A 127 -13.75 -10.75 9.30
CA VAL A 127 -12.53 -11.56 9.21
C VAL A 127 -12.55 -12.61 10.31
N THR A 128 -12.36 -13.87 9.95
CA THR A 128 -12.29 -14.98 10.91
C THR A 128 -11.13 -15.91 10.61
N ILE A 129 -10.78 -16.78 11.56
CA ILE A 129 -9.83 -17.88 11.31
C ILE A 129 -10.63 -19.11 10.83
N PRO A 130 -10.26 -19.72 9.69
CA PRO A 130 -10.96 -20.89 9.16
C PRO A 130 -10.82 -22.08 10.12
N ALA A 131 -11.86 -22.92 10.19
CA ALA A 131 -11.94 -24.01 11.16
C ALA A 131 -10.70 -24.91 11.19
N ALA A 132 -10.17 -25.28 10.02
CA ALA A 132 -8.97 -26.11 9.87
C ALA A 132 -7.68 -25.47 10.43
N SER A 133 -7.67 -24.16 10.66
CA SER A 133 -6.51 -23.41 11.17
C SER A 133 -6.64 -23.01 12.65
N ARG A 134 -7.76 -23.32 13.31
CA ARG A 134 -7.95 -23.02 14.74
C ARG A 134 -7.16 -24.01 15.60
N ARG A 135 -6.35 -23.49 16.52
CA ARG A 135 -5.53 -24.30 17.46
C ARG A 135 -5.85 -24.02 18.92
N THR A 136 -6.46 -22.87 19.21
CA THR A 136 -6.76 -22.40 20.56
C THR A 136 -8.20 -21.88 20.68
N ALA A 137 -8.70 -21.72 21.90
CA ALA A 137 -9.99 -21.08 22.15
C ALA A 137 -10.05 -19.63 21.63
N LYS A 138 -8.91 -18.93 21.64
CA LYS A 138 -8.77 -17.59 21.06
C LYS A 138 -8.96 -17.62 19.55
N ASP A 139 -8.43 -18.64 18.86
CA ASP A 139 -8.63 -18.76 17.41
C ASP A 139 -10.09 -19.03 17.06
N SER A 140 -10.77 -19.84 17.88
CA SER A 140 -12.19 -20.16 17.71
C SER A 140 -13.12 -18.97 17.94
N SER A 141 -12.71 -18.00 18.75
CA SER A 141 -13.46 -16.78 19.03
C SER A 141 -12.97 -15.56 18.24
N PHE A 142 -11.93 -15.72 17.40
CA PHE A 142 -11.41 -14.63 16.59
C PHE A 142 -12.43 -14.20 15.53
N SER A 143 -12.91 -12.98 15.67
CA SER A 143 -13.79 -12.32 14.70
C SER A 143 -13.50 -10.82 14.73
N VAL A 144 -13.23 -10.23 13.57
CA VAL A 144 -12.97 -8.80 13.42
C VAL A 144 -13.88 -8.26 12.33
N VAL A 145 -14.66 -7.23 12.65
CA VAL A 145 -15.46 -6.50 11.66
C VAL A 145 -14.67 -5.30 11.17
N MET A 146 -14.29 -5.30 9.89
CA MET A 146 -13.61 -4.19 9.25
C MET A 146 -14.55 -2.99 9.12
N THR A 147 -14.32 -1.99 9.97
CA THR A 147 -14.99 -0.70 9.95
C THR A 147 -13.92 0.39 10.03
N PRO A 148 -13.50 0.98 8.89
CA PRO A 148 -14.11 0.89 7.55
C PRO A 148 -13.85 -0.45 6.80
N PRO A 149 -14.61 -0.76 5.73
CA PRO A 149 -14.16 -1.73 4.73
C PRO A 149 -12.75 -1.37 4.27
N ALA A 150 -11.88 -2.34 4.04
CA ALA A 150 -10.46 -2.04 3.85
C ALA A 150 -9.79 -3.03 2.89
N PHE A 151 -8.73 -2.55 2.24
CA PHE A 151 -7.83 -3.41 1.48
C PHE A 151 -6.87 -4.14 2.42
N GLU A 152 -6.25 -5.20 1.94
CA GLU A 152 -5.25 -5.93 2.70
C GLU A 152 -3.90 -5.18 2.71
N PHE A 153 -3.39 -4.87 3.91
CA PHE A 153 -2.17 -4.06 4.09
C PHE A 153 -0.94 -4.67 3.41
N PRO A 154 -0.67 -5.99 3.51
CA PRO A 154 0.41 -6.64 2.76
C PRO A 154 0.49 -6.32 1.27
N MET A 155 -0.58 -5.86 0.61
CA MET A 155 -0.63 -5.49 -0.81
C MET A 155 -0.42 -3.99 -1.09
N ASP A 156 0.15 -3.23 -0.15
CA ASP A 156 0.41 -1.78 -0.30
C ASP A 156 1.13 -1.42 -1.61
N LEU A 157 2.12 -2.23 -2.02
CA LEU A 157 2.87 -2.01 -3.26
C LEU A 157 2.04 -2.18 -4.54
N GLU A 158 0.97 -2.98 -4.49
CA GLU A 158 0.08 -3.22 -5.63
C GLU A 158 -1.12 -2.26 -5.64
N ILE A 159 -1.54 -1.78 -4.47
CA ILE A 159 -2.74 -0.92 -4.32
C ILE A 159 -2.40 0.56 -4.48
N LEU A 160 -1.32 1.04 -3.86
CA LEU A 160 -1.00 2.48 -3.88
C LEU A 160 -0.77 3.04 -5.30
N PRO A 161 -0.18 2.30 -6.26
CA PRO A 161 -0.09 2.76 -7.64
C PRO A 161 -1.44 2.89 -8.37
N LEU A 162 -2.52 2.32 -7.85
CA LEU A 162 -3.85 2.42 -8.44
C LEU A 162 -4.60 3.69 -8.00
N LEU A 163 -4.07 4.45 -7.04
CA LEU A 163 -4.67 5.71 -6.62
C LEU A 163 -4.75 6.69 -7.82
N PRO A 164 -5.82 7.50 -7.92
CA PRO A 164 -5.99 8.44 -9.02
C PRO A 164 -5.11 9.70 -8.81
N LEU A 165 -3.80 9.51 -8.89
CA LEU A 165 -2.77 10.54 -8.73
C LEU A 165 -2.86 11.54 -9.89
N LYS A 166 -3.14 12.81 -9.58
CA LYS A 166 -3.36 13.88 -10.55
C LYS A 166 -2.45 15.08 -10.33
N LYS A 167 -2.17 15.44 -9.08
CA LYS A 167 -1.40 16.65 -8.75
C LYS A 167 -0.64 16.53 -7.43
N VAL A 168 0.43 17.31 -7.31
CA VAL A 168 1.13 17.53 -6.04
C VAL A 168 0.18 18.22 -5.06
N GLY A 169 0.23 17.83 -3.79
CA GLY A 169 -0.67 18.28 -2.74
C GLY A 169 -2.00 17.51 -2.67
N GLN A 170 -2.30 16.63 -3.62
CA GLN A 170 -3.46 15.75 -3.53
C GLN A 170 -3.32 14.81 -2.32
N ALA A 171 -4.41 14.63 -1.57
CA ALA A 171 -4.44 13.81 -0.37
C ALA A 171 -5.54 12.74 -0.45
N PHE A 172 -5.27 11.60 0.16
CA PHE A 172 -6.19 10.47 0.26
C PHE A 172 -6.28 9.98 1.70
N ALA A 173 -7.43 9.42 2.05
CA ALA A 173 -7.60 8.58 3.23
C ALA A 173 -7.87 7.16 2.74
N VAL A 174 -6.87 6.27 2.80
CA VAL A 174 -6.98 4.90 2.28
C VAL A 174 -7.14 3.91 3.42
N ALA A 175 -8.19 3.08 3.37
CA ALA A 175 -8.44 2.07 4.38
C ALA A 175 -7.59 0.82 4.14
N PHE A 176 -6.79 0.44 5.13
CA PHE A 176 -6.10 -0.85 5.15
C PHE A 176 -6.43 -1.65 6.40
N TYR A 177 -6.35 -2.96 6.26
CA TYR A 177 -6.45 -3.93 7.34
C TYR A 177 -5.22 -4.85 7.31
N GLU A 178 -4.53 -4.96 8.44
CA GLU A 178 -3.46 -5.92 8.64
C GLU A 178 -4.08 -7.22 9.19
N PRO A 179 -4.00 -8.35 8.46
CA PRO A 179 -4.62 -9.61 8.90
C PRO A 179 -4.18 -10.05 10.30
N GLY A 180 -5.16 -10.27 11.18
CA GLY A 180 -4.93 -10.66 12.58
C GLY A 180 -4.88 -9.50 13.58
N THR A 181 -5.03 -8.25 13.11
CA THR A 181 -5.16 -7.08 13.98
C THR A 181 -6.62 -6.82 14.37
N PRO A 182 -6.91 -6.08 15.45
CA PRO A 182 -8.28 -5.94 15.95
C PRO A 182 -9.18 -5.00 15.13
N LYS A 183 -8.63 -4.23 14.18
CA LYS A 183 -9.41 -3.27 13.38
C LYS A 183 -8.71 -2.90 12.07
N SER A 184 -9.49 -2.48 11.09
CA SER A 184 -9.01 -1.71 9.95
C SER A 184 -8.87 -0.23 10.32
N SER A 185 -8.15 0.55 9.51
CA SER A 185 -7.98 1.99 9.75
C SER A 185 -7.73 2.75 8.45
N TYR A 186 -8.14 4.02 8.42
CA TYR A 186 -7.73 4.95 7.38
C TYR A 186 -6.32 5.46 7.65
N TYR A 187 -5.50 5.46 6.61
CA TYR A 187 -4.17 6.04 6.61
C TYR A 187 -4.17 7.28 5.72
N ARG A 188 -3.51 8.35 6.15
CA ARG A 188 -3.41 9.57 5.36
C ARG A 188 -2.27 9.42 4.37
N LEU A 189 -2.56 9.66 3.09
CA LEU A 189 -1.57 9.72 2.04
C LEU A 189 -1.57 11.09 1.38
N THR A 190 -0.41 11.54 0.93
CA THR A 190 -0.26 12.83 0.24
C THR A 190 0.73 12.68 -0.91
N VAL A 191 0.36 13.19 -2.09
CA VAL A 191 1.29 13.32 -3.22
C VAL A 191 2.21 14.50 -2.94
N THR A 192 3.45 14.24 -2.55
CA THR A 192 4.39 15.28 -2.11
C THR A 192 5.23 15.86 -3.23
N GLY A 193 5.25 15.24 -4.41
CA GLY A 193 6.03 15.75 -5.54
C GLY A 193 6.05 14.84 -6.76
N LYS A 194 6.88 15.22 -7.73
CA LYS A 194 7.34 14.36 -8.83
C LYS A 194 8.87 14.38 -8.89
N GLU A 195 9.47 13.27 -9.28
CA GLU A 195 10.92 13.15 -9.42
C GLU A 195 11.27 12.20 -10.56
N ALA A 196 12.34 12.51 -11.31
CA ALA A 196 12.95 11.58 -12.25
C ALA A 196 13.90 10.64 -11.51
N LEU A 197 13.40 9.47 -11.09
CA LEU A 197 14.14 8.49 -10.32
C LEU A 197 15.20 7.79 -11.19
N PRO A 198 16.49 7.82 -10.82
CA PRO A 198 17.51 7.01 -11.48
C PRO A 198 17.28 5.52 -11.19
N VAL A 199 17.26 4.68 -12.24
CA VAL A 199 16.96 3.23 -12.11
C VAL A 199 18.12 2.33 -12.56
N GLY A 200 19.26 2.91 -12.93
CA GLY A 200 20.47 2.19 -13.35
C GLY A 200 21.08 2.77 -14.62
N GLY A 201 22.40 2.80 -14.70
CA GLY A 201 23.12 3.49 -15.79
C GLY A 201 22.66 4.94 -15.91
N ASN A 202 22.32 5.36 -17.13
CA ASN A 202 21.80 6.70 -17.43
C ASN A 202 20.26 6.78 -17.47
N ALA A 203 19.55 5.67 -17.20
CA ALA A 203 18.11 5.61 -17.30
C ALA A 203 17.42 6.28 -16.09
N LYS A 204 16.36 7.04 -16.38
CA LYS A 204 15.52 7.72 -15.39
C LYS A 204 14.05 7.45 -15.67
N VAL A 205 13.26 7.29 -14.60
CA VAL A 205 11.80 7.10 -14.69
C VAL A 205 11.10 8.20 -13.91
N ASN A 206 10.19 8.92 -14.58
CA ASN A 206 9.35 9.91 -13.91
C ASN A 206 8.41 9.22 -12.93
N CYS A 207 8.48 9.63 -11.67
CA CYS A 207 7.72 9.06 -10.56
C CYS A 207 6.91 10.14 -9.84
N TRP A 208 5.73 9.76 -9.38
CA TRP A 208 5.03 10.44 -8.30
C TRP A 208 5.65 10.05 -6.97
N LEU A 209 5.82 11.03 -6.07
CA LEU A 209 6.17 10.76 -4.67
C LEU A 209 4.88 10.75 -3.85
N LEU A 210 4.53 9.59 -3.31
CA LEU A 210 3.39 9.40 -2.44
C LEU A 210 3.88 9.13 -1.02
N LYS A 211 3.55 9.99 -0.06
CA LYS A 211 3.85 9.80 1.36
C LYS A 211 2.66 9.19 2.07
N ILE A 212 2.85 8.14 2.86
CA ILE A 212 1.90 7.63 3.85
C ILE A 212 2.34 8.03 5.26
N ASP A 213 1.37 8.41 6.09
CA ASP A 213 1.52 8.56 7.53
C ASP A 213 0.86 7.36 8.21
N TYR A 214 1.63 6.61 9.01
CA TYR A 214 1.11 5.42 9.70
C TYR A 214 0.35 5.76 11.00
N GLY A 215 0.16 7.04 11.32
CA GLY A 215 -0.57 7.49 12.51
C GLY A 215 0.19 7.30 13.83
N GLN A 216 1.48 6.98 13.75
CA GLN A 216 2.40 6.87 14.89
C GLN A 216 3.53 7.86 14.70
N GLN A 217 3.92 8.54 15.79
CA GLN A 217 5.03 9.48 15.75
C GLN A 217 6.30 8.80 15.24
N GLY A 218 6.90 9.36 14.20
CA GLY A 218 8.12 8.81 13.60
C GLY A 218 7.92 7.52 12.79
N ALA A 219 6.70 7.25 12.30
CA ALA A 219 6.42 6.17 11.37
C ALA A 219 5.77 6.69 10.08
N TYR A 220 6.51 6.66 8.98
CA TYR A 220 6.00 7.09 7.67
C TYR A 220 6.78 6.43 6.53
N ALA A 221 6.21 6.40 5.33
CA ALA A 221 6.93 5.97 4.14
C ALA A 221 6.69 6.90 2.95
N THR A 222 7.65 6.95 2.03
CA THR A 222 7.52 7.57 0.71
C THR A 222 7.66 6.49 -0.36
N PHE A 223 6.75 6.49 -1.31
CA PHE A 223 6.71 5.59 -2.46
C PHE A 223 6.98 6.38 -3.73
N TRP A 224 7.90 5.91 -4.55
CA TRP A 224 8.14 6.39 -5.91
C TRP A 224 7.33 5.53 -6.86
N ILE A 225 6.23 6.08 -7.36
CA ILE A 225 5.29 5.39 -8.24
C ILE A 225 5.51 5.88 -9.67
N SER A 226 5.91 4.97 -10.56
CA SER A 226 6.10 5.27 -11.99
C SER A 226 4.84 5.90 -12.60
N ASP A 227 5.01 7.04 -13.29
CA ASP A 227 3.92 7.74 -13.95
C ASP A 227 3.29 6.88 -15.06
N GLN A 228 4.14 6.17 -15.81
CA GLN A 228 3.74 5.39 -16.97
C GLN A 228 3.29 3.97 -16.62
N SER A 229 4.14 3.20 -15.91
CA SER A 229 3.85 1.79 -15.63
C SER A 229 2.90 1.58 -14.45
N ARG A 230 2.70 2.61 -13.61
CA ARG A 230 1.90 2.54 -12.38
C ARG A 230 2.37 1.40 -11.47
N GLU A 231 3.67 1.37 -11.22
CA GLU A 231 4.31 0.45 -10.28
C GLU A 231 5.14 1.22 -9.25
N VAL A 232 5.28 0.68 -8.04
CA VAL A 232 6.25 1.20 -7.07
C VAL A 232 7.66 0.79 -7.52
N LEU A 233 8.53 1.75 -7.77
CA LEU A 233 9.93 1.49 -8.12
C LEU A 233 10.84 1.55 -6.90
N LYS A 234 10.47 2.36 -5.91
CA LYS A 234 11.20 2.52 -4.66
C LYS A 234 10.23 2.85 -3.53
N MET A 235 10.52 2.35 -2.34
CA MET A 235 9.92 2.76 -1.09
C MET A 235 11.03 3.11 -0.11
N ARG A 236 10.85 4.18 0.65
CA ARG A 236 11.66 4.51 1.83
C ARG A 236 10.74 4.76 3.00
N GLU A 237 10.83 3.90 4.00
CA GLU A 237 10.06 3.97 5.23
C GLU A 237 10.99 4.31 6.39
N TYR A 238 10.57 5.22 7.26
CA TYR A 238 11.20 5.47 8.54
C TYR A 238 10.37 4.83 9.64
N PHE A 239 11.02 4.00 10.47
CA PHE A 239 10.41 3.46 11.68
C PHE A 239 11.48 3.05 12.69
N ARG A 240 11.21 3.27 13.98
CA ARG A 240 12.10 2.86 15.09
C ARG A 240 13.57 3.30 14.90
N GLY A 241 13.78 4.55 14.49
CA GLY A 241 15.12 5.15 14.38
C GLY A 241 15.93 4.78 13.13
N ARG A 242 15.36 3.99 12.20
CA ARG A 242 16.05 3.51 11.00
C ARG A 242 15.17 3.62 9.76
N TYR A 243 15.80 3.49 8.60
CA TYR A 243 15.10 3.42 7.32
C TYR A 243 15.03 1.99 6.81
N ARG A 244 13.87 1.59 6.30
CA ARG A 244 13.69 0.40 5.45
C ARG A 244 13.46 0.84 4.03
N TYR A 245 14.16 0.22 3.11
CA TYR A 245 13.99 0.43 1.68
C TYR A 245 13.41 -0.81 1.03
N LYS A 246 12.60 -0.58 0.00
CA LYS A 246 12.27 -1.59 -1.01
C LYS A 246 12.64 -0.97 -2.36
N VAL A 247 13.49 -1.61 -3.14
CA VAL A 247 13.91 -1.12 -4.47
C VAL A 247 13.60 -2.19 -5.49
N LYS A 248 12.83 -1.84 -6.53
CA LYS A 248 12.44 -2.78 -7.57
C LYS A 248 13.67 -3.25 -8.33
N LEU A 249 13.72 -4.55 -8.61
CA LEU A 249 14.71 -5.19 -9.47
C LEU A 249 14.13 -5.27 -10.90
N PHE A 250 14.97 -4.97 -11.88
CA PHE A 250 14.64 -4.97 -13.31
C PHE A 250 15.31 -6.14 -14.01
#